data_AF-A0A929ET54-F1
#
_entry.id   AF-A0A929ET54-F1
#
_cell.length_a   1.000
_cell.length_b   1.000
_cell.length_c   1.000
_cell.angle_alpha   90.00
_cell.angle_beta   90.00
_cell.angle_gamma   90.00
#
_symmetry.space_group_name_H-M   'P 1'
#
loop_
_entity.id
_entity.type
_entity.pdbx_description
1 polymer ?
#
loop_
_entity_poly.entity_id
_entity_poly.type
_entity_poly.pdbx_seq_one_letter_code
_entity_poly.pdbx_strand_id
1 'polypeptide(L)'
;INSAKAEQESLDEVVPLASTYNAPLVALTMDEEGIPKTVQDRLRAGEKIAAACQRYGVPIEEVFFDLLVMPISTDVKHGLITLSAVTEVKKAFPGSKTVLGISNISYGLPARGRLNSAFLYMAVCAGLDAAIIDPLDEEIAAAVKTAAVLVGKDRHCRKYMRAFRK
;
A
#
# COMPACT_ATOMS: atom_id res chain seq x y z
N ILE A 1 -7.92 10.30 -4.94
CA ILE A 1 -7.38 11.31 -4.00
C ILE A 1 -6.23 10.68 -3.22
N ASN A 2 -5.08 11.35 -3.15
CA ASN A 2 -3.92 10.92 -2.37
C ASN A 2 -3.46 12.10 -1.51
N SER A 3 -3.78 12.18 -0.22
CA SER A 3 -4.42 11.15 0.64
C SER A 3 -5.25 11.79 1.76
N ALA A 4 -6.07 10.99 2.45
CA ALA A 4 -6.57 11.31 3.79
C ALA A 4 -5.70 10.60 4.85
N LYS A 5 -5.59 11.18 6.05
CA LYS A 5 -5.02 10.51 7.22
C LYS A 5 -6.13 10.02 8.13
N ALA A 6 -5.83 9.16 9.11
CA ALA A 6 -6.77 8.75 10.15
C ALA A 6 -6.99 9.81 11.25
N GLU A 7 -6.57 11.05 11.00
CA GLU A 7 -6.83 12.23 11.83
C GLU A 7 -8.26 12.72 11.55
N GLN A 8 -9.04 13.04 12.59
CA GLN A 8 -10.47 13.38 12.43
C GLN A 8 -10.70 14.57 11.48
N GLU A 9 -9.90 15.63 11.61
CA GLU A 9 -9.95 16.81 10.73
C GLU A 9 -9.68 16.45 9.27
N SER A 10 -8.67 15.61 9.01
CA SER A 10 -8.33 15.14 7.66
C SER A 10 -9.44 14.27 7.06
N LEU A 11 -10.07 13.41 7.86
CA LEU A 11 -11.17 12.55 7.40
C LEU A 11 -12.40 13.39 7.04
N ASP A 12 -12.80 14.32 7.90
CA ASP A 12 -13.97 15.17 7.67
C ASP A 12 -13.78 16.14 6.49
N GLU A 13 -12.54 16.51 6.16
CA GLU A 13 -12.24 17.34 4.98
C GLU A 13 -12.18 16.52 3.68
N VAL A 14 -11.47 15.39 3.69
CA VAL A 14 -11.08 14.69 2.45
C VAL A 14 -12.08 13.61 2.03
N VAL A 15 -12.67 12.86 2.97
CA VAL A 15 -13.58 11.76 2.65
C VAL A 15 -14.85 12.24 1.94
N PRO A 16 -15.48 13.38 2.30
CA PRO A 16 -16.63 13.90 1.55
C PRO A 16 -16.31 14.23 0.10
N LEU A 17 -15.07 14.66 -0.19
CA LEU A 17 -14.62 14.91 -1.56
C LEU A 17 -14.53 13.61 -2.35
N ALA A 18 -14.00 12.54 -1.75
CA ALA A 18 -13.95 11.22 -2.39
C ALA A 18 -15.36 10.72 -2.75
N SER A 19 -16.33 10.91 -1.85
CA SER A 19 -17.74 10.59 -2.09
C SER A 19 -18.36 11.44 -3.21
N THR A 20 -18.22 12.78 -3.11
CA THR A 20 -18.80 13.73 -4.08
C THR A 20 -18.33 13.48 -5.51
N TYR A 21 -17.05 13.12 -5.67
CA TYR A 21 -16.44 12.92 -6.98
C TYR A 21 -16.34 11.44 -7.41
N ASN A 22 -16.88 10.50 -6.61
CA ASN A 22 -16.74 9.06 -6.83
C ASN A 22 -15.27 8.64 -7.10
N ALA A 23 -14.34 9.22 -6.34
CA ALA A 23 -12.91 9.05 -6.55
C ALA A 23 -12.33 8.02 -5.56
N PRO A 24 -11.44 7.11 -6.02
CA PRO A 24 -10.73 6.23 -5.11
C PRO A 24 -9.88 7.03 -4.11
N LEU A 25 -9.80 6.55 -2.87
CA LEU A 25 -9.13 7.24 -1.77
C LEU A 25 -7.92 6.44 -1.28
N VAL A 26 -6.74 7.05 -1.31
CA VAL A 26 -5.60 6.58 -0.52
C VAL A 26 -5.74 7.12 0.90
N ALA A 27 -5.75 6.22 1.89
CA ALA A 27 -5.93 6.55 3.29
C ALA A 27 -4.73 6.04 4.11
N LEU A 28 -3.96 6.99 4.65
CA LEU A 28 -2.78 6.73 5.46
C LEU A 28 -3.20 6.28 6.85
N THR A 29 -2.77 5.10 7.27
CA THR A 29 -2.99 4.60 8.64
C THR A 29 -2.05 5.34 9.60
N MET A 30 -2.30 6.62 9.84
CA MET A 30 -1.63 7.49 10.80
C MET A 30 -2.67 8.46 11.33
N ASP A 31 -2.74 8.56 12.65
CA ASP A 31 -3.65 9.45 13.34
C ASP A 31 -2.87 10.53 14.09
N GLU A 32 -3.53 11.19 15.05
CA GLU A 32 -2.98 12.32 15.79
C GLU A 32 -1.75 11.95 16.64
N GLU A 33 -1.55 10.66 16.95
CA GLU A 33 -0.38 10.16 17.68
C GLU A 33 0.85 9.99 16.76
N GLY A 34 0.68 10.20 15.45
CA GLY A 34 1.72 10.09 14.44
C GLY A 34 1.86 8.67 13.88
N ILE A 35 3.06 8.33 13.41
CA ILE A 35 3.30 7.10 12.64
C ILE A 35 3.12 5.86 13.54
N PRO A 36 2.19 4.94 13.21
CA PRO A 36 1.99 3.72 13.97
C PRO A 36 3.21 2.81 14.02
N LYS A 37 3.49 2.27 15.21
CA LYS A 37 4.66 1.39 15.44
C LYS A 37 4.32 -0.07 15.21
N THR A 38 3.10 -0.49 15.54
CA THR A 38 2.67 -1.89 15.44
C THR A 38 1.64 -2.12 14.35
N VAL A 39 1.35 -3.40 14.05
CA VAL A 39 0.25 -3.79 13.17
C VAL A 39 -1.10 -3.39 13.77
N GLN A 40 -1.27 -3.57 15.08
CA GLN A 40 -2.52 -3.26 15.78
C GLN A 40 -2.85 -1.76 15.73
N ASP A 41 -1.83 -0.91 15.91
CA ASP A 41 -2.00 0.54 15.80
C ASP A 41 -2.50 0.94 14.38
N ARG A 42 -1.97 0.29 13.33
CA ARG A 42 -2.42 0.50 11.95
C ARG A 42 -3.85 0.03 11.72
N LEU A 43 -4.24 -1.10 12.33
CA LEU A 43 -5.62 -1.60 12.25
C LEU A 43 -6.60 -0.63 12.92
N ARG A 44 -6.28 -0.09 14.10
CA ARG A 44 -7.11 0.93 14.76
C ARG A 44 -7.28 2.19 13.90
N ALA A 45 -6.20 2.67 13.27
CA ALA A 45 -6.29 3.77 12.32
C ALA A 45 -7.17 3.40 11.09
N GLY A 46 -7.05 2.15 10.61
CA GLY A 46 -7.89 1.61 9.56
C GLY A 46 -9.38 1.58 9.91
N GLU A 47 -9.73 1.24 11.16
CA GLU A 47 -11.10 1.27 11.67
C GLU A 47 -11.69 2.69 11.66
N LYS A 48 -10.90 3.69 12.11
CA LYS A 48 -11.29 5.11 12.05
C LYS A 48 -11.59 5.53 10.60
N ILE A 49 -10.70 5.20 9.67
CA ILE A 49 -10.86 5.49 8.24
C ILE A 49 -12.12 4.81 7.68
N ALA A 50 -12.30 3.52 7.95
CA ALA A 50 -13.44 2.75 7.44
C ALA A 50 -14.77 3.31 7.96
N ALA A 51 -14.83 3.69 9.23
CA ALA A 51 -16.00 4.33 9.83
C ALA A 51 -16.32 5.68 9.17
N ALA A 52 -15.31 6.51 8.90
CA ALA A 52 -15.50 7.77 8.18
C ALA A 52 -15.97 7.54 6.73
N CYS A 53 -15.37 6.60 6.01
CA CYS A 53 -15.78 6.23 4.65
C CYS A 53 -17.24 5.77 4.63
N GLN A 54 -17.63 4.90 5.57
CA GLN A 54 -19.02 4.46 5.72
C GLN A 54 -19.97 5.63 5.99
N ARG A 55 -19.62 6.52 6.92
CA ARG A 55 -20.43 7.71 7.27
C ARG A 55 -20.69 8.62 6.07
N TYR A 56 -19.71 8.78 5.19
CA TYR A 56 -19.81 9.64 4.00
C TYR A 56 -20.17 8.89 2.71
N GLY A 57 -20.45 7.58 2.80
CA GLY A 57 -20.90 6.78 1.65
C GLY A 57 -19.81 6.40 0.64
N VAL A 58 -18.54 6.39 1.05
CA VAL A 58 -17.43 5.87 0.22
C VAL A 58 -17.37 4.34 0.38
N PRO A 59 -17.55 3.55 -0.70
CA PRO A 59 -17.43 2.10 -0.65
C PRO A 59 -16.04 1.66 -0.22
N ILE A 60 -15.95 0.60 0.60
CA ILE A 60 -14.66 0.13 1.11
C ILE A 60 -13.75 -0.35 -0.02
N GLU A 61 -14.32 -0.81 -1.13
CA GLU A 61 -13.60 -1.23 -2.33
C GLU A 61 -12.83 -0.09 -2.99
N GLU A 62 -13.28 1.16 -2.81
CA GLU A 62 -12.60 2.35 -3.35
C GLU A 62 -11.51 2.89 -2.40
N VAL A 63 -11.34 2.27 -1.23
CA VAL A 63 -10.32 2.65 -0.25
C VAL A 63 -9.05 1.83 -0.45
N PHE A 64 -7.93 2.55 -0.59
CA PHE A 64 -6.58 2.02 -0.59
C PHE A 64 -5.89 2.40 0.73
N PHE A 65 -5.77 1.45 1.64
CA PHE A 65 -5.02 1.64 2.88
C PHE A 65 -3.51 1.73 2.58
N ASP A 66 -2.90 2.85 2.94
CA ASP A 66 -1.45 3.01 2.97
C ASP A 66 -0.93 2.79 4.39
N LEU A 67 -0.11 1.75 4.54
CA LEU A 67 0.37 1.25 5.83
C LEU A 67 1.69 1.85 6.26
N LEU A 68 2.14 2.91 5.57
CA LEU A 68 3.32 3.71 5.88
C LEU A 68 4.57 2.86 5.97
N VAL A 69 5.16 2.59 4.80
CA VAL A 69 6.48 1.96 4.70
C VAL A 69 7.52 2.90 5.32
N MET A 70 8.17 2.44 6.39
CA MET A 70 9.27 3.13 7.03
C MET A 70 10.62 2.60 6.54
N PRO A 71 11.69 3.42 6.51
CA PRO A 71 13.01 2.97 6.08
C PRO A 71 13.53 1.82 6.93
N ILE A 72 14.02 0.74 6.31
CA ILE A 72 14.60 -0.39 7.05
C ILE A 72 15.93 -0.03 7.73
N SER A 73 16.57 1.05 7.28
CA SER A 73 17.79 1.59 7.85
C SER A 73 17.60 2.17 9.26
N THR A 74 16.37 2.53 9.64
CA THR A 74 16.07 3.10 10.96
C THR A 74 15.58 2.04 11.95
N ASP A 75 14.92 0.99 11.49
CA ASP A 75 14.63 -0.23 12.24
C ASP A 75 14.48 -1.42 11.27
N VAL A 76 15.26 -2.48 11.50
CA VAL A 76 15.26 -3.71 10.69
C VAL A 76 13.91 -4.43 10.69
N LYS A 77 13.05 -4.14 11.67
CA LYS A 77 11.70 -4.74 11.78
C LYS A 77 10.68 -4.11 10.85
N HIS A 78 10.93 -2.90 10.33
CA HIS A 78 9.95 -2.15 9.53
C HIS A 78 9.40 -2.96 8.35
N GLY A 79 10.27 -3.66 7.61
CA GLY A 79 9.84 -4.49 6.49
C GLY A 79 8.80 -5.55 6.89
N LEU A 80 9.10 -6.37 7.90
CA LEU A 80 8.19 -7.43 8.35
C LEU A 80 6.91 -6.89 8.99
N ILE A 81 6.98 -5.77 9.72
CA ILE A 81 5.80 -5.11 10.29
C ILE A 81 4.86 -4.64 9.18
N THR A 82 5.37 -3.98 8.14
CA THR A 82 4.54 -3.54 7.02
C THR A 82 3.91 -4.71 6.28
N LEU A 83 4.67 -5.77 5.98
CA LEU A 83 4.13 -6.96 5.30
C LEU A 83 3.03 -7.66 6.12
N SER A 84 3.23 -7.76 7.43
CA SER A 84 2.22 -8.30 8.34
C SER A 84 0.97 -7.42 8.37
N ALA A 85 1.15 -6.10 8.39
CA ALA A 85 0.04 -5.15 8.33
C ALA A 85 -0.76 -5.28 7.03
N VAL A 86 -0.11 -5.49 5.86
CA VAL A 86 -0.82 -5.75 4.59
C VAL A 86 -1.74 -6.96 4.76
N THR A 87 -1.20 -8.06 5.27
CA THR A 87 -1.97 -9.30 5.46
C THR A 87 -3.16 -9.09 6.41
N GLU A 88 -2.93 -8.44 7.56
CA GLU A 88 -3.97 -8.25 8.57
C GLU A 88 -5.04 -7.25 8.13
N VAL A 89 -4.69 -6.19 7.41
CA VAL A 89 -5.67 -5.23 6.87
C VAL A 89 -6.58 -5.88 5.84
N LYS A 90 -6.05 -6.75 4.98
CA LYS A 90 -6.88 -7.51 4.02
C LYS A 90 -7.88 -8.45 4.72
N LYS A 91 -7.53 -8.96 5.90
CA LYS A 91 -8.45 -9.79 6.72
C LYS A 91 -9.48 -8.93 7.46
N ALA A 92 -9.05 -7.82 8.05
CA ALA A 92 -9.90 -6.95 8.86
C ALA A 92 -10.91 -6.16 8.02
N PHE A 93 -10.52 -5.75 6.80
CA PHE A 93 -11.36 -4.97 5.89
C PHE A 93 -11.49 -5.69 4.53
N PRO A 94 -12.27 -6.78 4.45
CA PRO A 94 -12.51 -7.47 3.19
C PRO A 94 -13.08 -6.52 2.13
N GLY A 95 -12.61 -6.66 0.89
CA GLY A 95 -13.00 -5.77 -0.22
C GLY A 95 -12.14 -4.53 -0.37
N SER A 96 -11.52 -4.03 0.72
CA SER A 96 -10.56 -2.93 0.65
C SER A 96 -9.32 -3.27 -0.17
N LYS A 97 -8.59 -2.24 -0.59
CA LYS A 97 -7.31 -2.35 -1.28
C LYS A 97 -6.18 -1.85 -0.39
N THR A 98 -4.96 -2.25 -0.70
CA THR A 98 -3.73 -1.77 -0.03
C THR A 98 -2.79 -1.12 -1.05
N VAL A 99 -2.12 -0.05 -0.64
CA VAL A 99 -1.11 0.65 -1.44
C VAL A 99 0.13 0.92 -0.60
N LEU A 100 1.32 0.86 -1.20
CA LEU A 100 2.56 1.20 -0.52
C LEU A 100 3.49 2.02 -1.42
N GLY A 101 4.13 3.05 -0.85
CA GLY A 101 5.30 3.69 -1.42
C GLY A 101 6.54 2.82 -1.27
N ILE A 102 6.87 2.04 -2.30
CA ILE A 102 7.92 1.00 -2.21
C ILE A 102 9.29 1.60 -1.95
N SER A 103 9.60 2.76 -2.53
CA SER A 103 10.92 3.40 -2.42
C SER A 103 11.32 3.82 -1.01
N ASN A 104 10.36 3.91 -0.08
CA ASN A 104 10.61 4.35 1.29
C ASN A 104 11.43 3.31 2.07
N ILE A 105 11.24 2.01 1.79
CA ILE A 105 11.91 0.93 2.54
C ILE A 105 13.44 1.04 2.46
N SER A 106 13.97 1.50 1.32
CA SER A 106 15.41 1.52 1.03
C SER A 106 16.07 2.87 1.31
N TYR A 107 15.36 3.83 1.88
CA TYR A 107 15.93 5.16 2.12
C TYR A 107 17.19 5.09 3.00
N GLY A 108 18.25 5.79 2.59
CA GLY A 108 19.55 5.78 3.28
C GLY A 108 20.46 4.58 2.98
N LEU A 109 20.06 3.66 2.10
CA LEU A 109 20.85 2.48 1.73
C LEU A 109 21.32 2.52 0.27
N PRO A 110 22.47 1.89 -0.07
CA PRO A 110 22.91 1.73 -1.44
C PRO A 110 22.07 0.69 -2.20
N ALA A 111 22.22 0.65 -3.53
CA ALA A 111 21.57 -0.34 -4.40
C ALA A 111 20.05 -0.47 -4.17
N ARG A 112 19.37 0.68 -4.08
CA ARG A 112 17.95 0.79 -3.70
C ARG A 112 17.01 -0.02 -4.59
N GLY A 113 17.25 -0.11 -5.90
CA GLY A 113 16.45 -0.90 -6.85
C GLY A 113 16.30 -2.37 -6.43
N ARG A 114 17.38 -2.98 -5.92
CA ARG A 114 17.39 -4.36 -5.41
C ARG A 114 16.51 -4.54 -4.19
N LEU A 115 16.65 -3.63 -3.21
CA LEU A 115 15.85 -3.66 -1.98
C LEU A 115 14.37 -3.39 -2.27
N ASN A 116 14.08 -2.41 -3.12
CA ASN A 116 12.74 -2.05 -3.55
C ASN A 116 12.06 -3.24 -4.25
N SER A 117 12.77 -3.91 -5.16
CA SER A 117 12.27 -5.07 -5.90
C SER A 117 12.03 -6.27 -5.00
N ALA A 118 12.98 -6.58 -4.10
CA ALA A 118 12.81 -7.65 -3.12
C ALA A 118 11.60 -7.40 -2.20
N PHE A 119 11.47 -6.16 -1.69
CA PHE A 119 10.33 -5.78 -0.85
C PHE A 119 9.01 -5.84 -1.62
N LEU A 120 8.98 -5.40 -2.89
CA LEU A 120 7.79 -5.48 -3.74
C LEU A 120 7.33 -6.93 -3.93
N TYR A 121 8.25 -7.87 -4.19
CA TYR A 121 7.88 -9.29 -4.29
C TYR A 121 7.21 -9.80 -3.02
N MET A 122 7.80 -9.48 -1.87
CA MET A 122 7.25 -9.88 -0.57
C MET A 122 5.89 -9.22 -0.32
N ALA A 123 5.73 -7.94 -0.65
CA ALA A 123 4.48 -7.20 -0.46
C ALA A 123 3.35 -7.73 -1.35
N VAL A 124 3.63 -8.02 -2.62
CA VAL A 124 2.67 -8.64 -3.54
C VAL A 124 2.25 -10.03 -3.02
N CYS A 125 3.18 -10.82 -2.49
CA CYS A 125 2.88 -12.10 -1.85
C CYS A 125 2.00 -11.94 -0.59
N ALA A 126 2.25 -10.89 0.21
CA ALA A 126 1.45 -10.55 1.39
C ALA A 126 0.03 -10.03 1.06
N GLY A 127 -0.26 -9.72 -0.21
CA GLY A 127 -1.58 -9.30 -0.65
C GLY A 127 -1.68 -7.84 -1.13
N LEU A 128 -0.55 -7.19 -1.44
CA LEU A 128 -0.54 -5.82 -1.96
C LEU A 128 -1.35 -5.68 -3.25
N ASP A 129 -2.19 -4.63 -3.32
CA ASP A 129 -3.04 -4.35 -4.48
C ASP A 129 -2.44 -3.31 -5.42
N ALA A 130 -1.79 -2.28 -4.89
CA ALA A 130 -1.16 -1.20 -5.65
C ALA A 130 0.19 -0.78 -5.05
N ALA A 131 1.05 -0.17 -5.86
CA ALA A 131 2.35 0.32 -5.43
C ALA A 131 2.65 1.68 -6.07
N ILE A 132 3.13 2.63 -5.28
CA ILE A 132 3.71 3.88 -5.78
C ILE A 132 5.21 3.63 -5.97
N ILE A 133 5.66 3.69 -7.22
CA ILE A 133 7.00 3.33 -7.67
C ILE A 133 7.52 4.35 -8.68
N ASP A 134 8.83 4.34 -8.94
CA ASP A 134 9.41 4.95 -10.13
C ASP A 134 9.25 3.97 -11.31
N PRO A 135 8.36 4.23 -12.29
CA PRO A 135 8.16 3.32 -13.41
C PRO A 135 9.32 3.32 -14.41
N LEU A 136 10.26 4.27 -14.32
CA LEU A 136 11.45 4.35 -15.18
C LEU A 136 12.63 3.54 -14.64
N ASP A 137 12.58 3.12 -13.37
CA ASP A 137 13.52 2.16 -12.83
C ASP A 137 13.22 0.78 -13.44
N GLU A 138 14.13 0.31 -14.29
CA GLU A 138 13.95 -0.95 -15.02
C GLU A 138 13.83 -2.16 -14.09
N GLU A 139 14.52 -2.13 -12.93
CA GLU A 139 14.51 -3.22 -11.96
C GLU A 139 13.14 -3.33 -11.30
N ILE A 140 12.56 -2.21 -10.84
CA ILE A 140 11.24 -2.22 -10.23
C ILE A 140 10.13 -2.48 -11.25
N ALA A 141 10.24 -1.95 -12.47
CA ALA A 141 9.28 -2.21 -13.54
C ALA A 141 9.29 -3.69 -13.95
N ALA A 142 10.45 -4.32 -13.97
CA ALA A 142 10.58 -5.76 -14.17
C ALA A 142 9.99 -6.56 -13.00
N ALA A 143 10.22 -6.09 -11.76
CA ALA A 143 9.71 -6.73 -10.56
C ALA A 143 8.17 -6.75 -10.51
N VAL A 144 7.49 -5.66 -10.86
CA VAL A 144 6.01 -5.64 -10.93
C VAL A 144 5.48 -6.75 -11.84
N LYS A 145 6.05 -6.89 -13.04
CA LYS A 145 5.61 -7.90 -14.02
C LYS A 145 5.92 -9.32 -13.56
N THR A 146 7.07 -9.51 -12.93
CA THR A 146 7.51 -10.82 -12.41
C THR A 146 6.66 -11.25 -11.21
N ALA A 147 6.40 -10.35 -10.27
CA ALA A 147 5.54 -10.60 -9.12
C ALA A 147 4.13 -11.03 -9.54
N ALA A 148 3.55 -10.31 -10.52
CA ALA A 148 2.21 -10.59 -11.02
C ALA A 148 2.05 -12.01 -11.60
N VAL A 149 3.10 -12.56 -12.23
CA VAL A 149 3.08 -13.96 -12.70
C VAL A 149 3.02 -14.92 -11.51
N LEU A 150 3.88 -14.72 -10.52
CA LEU A 150 4.02 -15.63 -9.38
C LEU A 150 2.75 -15.71 -8.51
N VAL A 151 1.99 -14.61 -8.42
CA VAL A 151 0.69 -14.60 -7.72
C VAL A 151 -0.52 -14.86 -8.62
N GLY A 152 -0.30 -15.34 -9.85
CA GLY A 152 -1.38 -15.72 -10.77
C GLY A 152 -2.19 -14.56 -11.37
N LYS A 153 -1.72 -13.31 -11.24
CA LYS A 153 -2.36 -12.10 -11.77
C LYS A 153 -2.01 -11.82 -13.25
N ASP A 154 -1.13 -12.60 -13.88
CA ASP A 154 -0.83 -12.54 -15.33
C ASP A 154 -1.27 -13.82 -16.06
N ARG A 155 -2.48 -13.79 -16.64
CA ARG A 155 -3.07 -14.95 -17.32
C ARG A 155 -2.22 -15.39 -18.51
N HIS A 156 -1.77 -16.65 -18.48
CA HIS A 156 -0.85 -17.25 -19.46
C HIS A 156 0.49 -16.50 -19.60
N CYS A 157 0.94 -15.80 -18.54
CA CYS A 157 2.21 -15.06 -18.52
C CYS A 157 2.36 -14.05 -19.68
N ARG A 158 1.24 -13.53 -20.23
CA ARG A 158 1.27 -12.73 -21.47
C ARG A 158 2.00 -11.42 -21.29
N LYS A 159 1.77 -10.72 -20.18
CA LYS A 159 2.43 -9.43 -19.91
C LYS A 159 3.92 -9.62 -19.66
N TYR A 160 4.28 -10.69 -18.94
CA TYR A 160 5.67 -11.07 -18.71
C TYR A 160 6.38 -11.39 -20.02
N MET A 161 5.83 -12.31 -20.82
CA MET A 161 6.41 -12.68 -22.12
C MET A 161 6.57 -11.47 -23.03
N ARG A 162 5.57 -10.59 -23.13
CA ARG A 162 5.68 -9.37 -23.95
C ARG A 162 6.80 -8.44 -23.48
N ALA A 163 7.08 -8.40 -22.18
CA ALA A 163 8.07 -7.50 -21.62
C ALA A 163 9.52 -8.01 -21.73
N PHE A 164 9.73 -9.33 -21.77
CA PHE A 164 11.08 -9.93 -21.71
C PHE A 164 11.43 -10.82 -22.90
N ARG A 165 10.50 -11.04 -23.84
CA ARG A 165 10.80 -11.74 -25.09
C ARG A 165 11.70 -10.85 -25.94
N LYS A 166 12.89 -11.38 -26.23
CA LYS A 166 13.82 -10.85 -27.23
C LYS A 166 13.32 -11.19 -28.64
#